data_AF-A0A2H0W649-F1
#
_entry.id   AF-A0A2H0W649-F1
#
_cell.length_a   1.000
_cell.length_b   1.000
_cell.length_c   1.000
_cell.angle_alpha   90.00
_cell.angle_beta   90.00
_cell.angle_gamma   90.00
#
_symmetry.space_group_name_H-M   'P 1'
#
loop_
_entity.id
_entity.type
_entity.pdbx_description
1 polymer ?
#
loop_
_entity_poly.entity_id
_entity_poly.type
_entity_poly.pdbx_seq_one_letter_code
_entity_poly.pdbx_strand_id
1 'polypeptide(L)' 'MKVQASAKKMCDKCKIVIRSKKGKSSRLGAKKRIFVICENPKHKQRQG' A
#
# COMPACT_ATOMS: atom_id res chain seq x y z
N MET A 1 4.22 -5.04 -9.61
CA MET A 1 3.77 -4.06 -8.58
C MET A 1 3.60 -2.72 -9.28
N LYS A 2 2.39 -2.14 -9.29
CA LYS A 2 2.10 -0.85 -9.91
C LYS A 2 2.15 0.27 -8.86
N VAL A 3 2.78 1.40 -9.15
CA VAL A 3 2.81 2.57 -8.25
C VAL A 3 1.80 3.59 -8.78
N GLN A 4 0.83 3.97 -7.95
CA GLN A 4 -0.25 4.88 -8.33
C GLN A 4 -0.64 5.78 -7.15
N ALA A 5 -1.10 6.99 -7.42
CA ALA A 5 -1.57 7.90 -6.36
C ALA A 5 -2.83 7.37 -5.63
N SER A 6 -3.68 6.63 -6.35
CA SER A 6 -4.88 5.98 -5.82
C SER A 6 -4.75 4.47 -5.93
N ALA A 7 -4.67 3.77 -4.80
CA ALA A 7 -4.65 2.31 -4.77
C ALA A 7 -6.07 1.78 -4.50
N LYS A 8 -6.67 1.06 -5.46
CA LYS A 8 -8.03 0.50 -5.37
C LYS A 8 -8.02 -1.02 -5.56
N LYS A 9 -9.01 -1.70 -4.98
CA LYS A 9 -9.24 -3.14 -5.22
C LYS A 9 -9.67 -3.35 -6.68
N MET A 10 -9.11 -4.37 -7.33
CA MET A 10 -9.47 -4.74 -8.72
C MET A 10 -10.29 -6.04 -8.78
N CYS A 11 -10.25 -6.86 -7.73
CA CYS A 11 -11.04 -8.08 -7.57
C CYS A 11 -11.30 -8.35 -6.08
N ASP A 12 -12.13 -9.33 -5.76
CA ASP A 12 -12.55 -9.64 -4.38
C ASP A 12 -11.39 -10.13 -3.50
N LYS A 13 -10.38 -10.73 -4.12
CA LYS A 13 -9.15 -11.19 -3.46
C LYS A 13 -8.16 -10.07 -3.15
N CYS A 14 -8.38 -8.85 -3.66
CA CYS A 14 -7.51 -7.71 -3.39
C CYS A 14 -7.68 -7.24 -1.94
N LYS A 15 -6.60 -7.25 -1.17
CA LYS A 15 -6.56 -6.73 0.20
C LYS A 15 -5.74 -5.46 0.26
N ILE A 16 -6.30 -4.44 0.93
CA ILE A 16 -5.61 -3.19 1.21
C ILE A 16 -4.81 -3.38 2.50
N VAL A 17 -3.51 -3.11 2.44
CA VAL A 17 -2.58 -3.26 3.56
C VAL A 17 -1.83 -1.97 3.76
N ILE A 18 -1.88 -1.44 4.98
CA ILE A 18 -1.11 -0.26 5.36
C ILE A 18 0.21 -0.72 5.95
N ARG A 19 1.33 -0.33 5.31
CA ARG A 19 2.67 -0.59 5.85
C ARG A 19 3.17 0.67 6.54
N SER A 20 3.10 0.68 7.86
CA SER A 20 3.76 1.68 8.71
C SER A 20 5.25 1.35 8.84
N LYS A 21 6.14 2.31 8.60
CA LYS A 21 7.55 2.16 9.02
C LYS A 21 7.61 2.41 10.53
N LYS A 22 7.77 1.35 11.33
CA LYS A 22 8.22 1.48 12.73
C LYS A 22 9.65 2.03 12.71
N GLY A 23 9.95 3.04 13.52
CA GLY A 23 11.32 3.54 13.72
C GLY A 23 11.60 5.00 13.34
N LYS A 24 10.61 5.81 12.93
CA LYS A 24 10.84 7.26 12.79
C LYS A 24 10.42 8.01 14.04
N SER A 25 11.32 8.01 15.02
CA SER A 25 11.40 8.97 16.12
C SER A 25 11.72 10.37 15.58
N SER A 26 10.83 10.95 14.78
CA SER A 26 11.00 12.28 14.20
C SER A 26 9.67 13.00 14.25
N ARG A 27 9.67 14.23 14.76
CA ARG A 27 8.52 15.13 14.96
C ARG A 27 7.63 15.40 13.72
N LEU A 28 8.01 14.88 12.54
CA LEU A 28 7.16 14.85 11.35
C LEU A 28 6.50 13.47 11.20
N GLY A 29 5.17 13.45 11.23
CA GLY A 29 4.33 12.25 11.27
C GLY A 29 4.76 11.09 10.38
N ALA A 30 4.67 9.88 10.94
CA ALA A 30 4.95 8.64 10.23
C ALA A 30 4.07 8.49 8.97
N LYS A 31 4.65 8.72 7.79
CA LYS A 31 3.97 8.45 6.50
C LYS A 31 3.61 6.98 6.39
N LYS A 32 2.33 6.66 6.61
CA LYS A 32 1.73 5.35 6.33
C LYS A 32 1.63 5.18 4.82
N ARG A 33 2.21 4.10 4.26
CA ARG A 33 2.08 3.78 2.84
C ARG A 33 1.01 2.71 2.65
N ILE A 34 0.08 2.93 1.73
CA ILE A 34 -0.98 1.97 1.40
C ILE A 34 -0.51 1.06 0.27
N PHE A 35 -0.83 -0.22 0.36
CA PHE A 35 -0.54 -1.24 -0.65
C PHE A 35 -1.80 -2.04 -0.94
N VAL A 36 -1.92 -2.54 -2.16
CA VAL A 36 -2.90 -3.58 -2.52
C VAL A 36 -2.13 -4.85 -2.79
N ILE A 37 -2.45 -5.91 -2.07
CA ILE A 37 -1.92 -7.25 -2.29
C ILE A 37 -3.02 -8.15 -2.86
N CYS A 38 -2.61 -9.07 -3.73
CA CYS A 38 -3.48 -10.06 -4.34
C CYS A 38 -2.61 -11.27 -4.70
N GLU A 39 -3.24 -12.44 -4.84
CA GLU A 39 -2.62 -13.64 -5.41
C GLU A 39 -2.11 -13.38 -6.84
N ASN A 40 -2.91 -12.68 -7.66
CA ASN A 40 -2.49 -12.25 -8.99
C ASN A 40 -1.46 -11.11 -8.91
N PRO A 41 -0.22 -11.29 -9.42
CA PRO A 41 0.83 -10.27 -9.39
C PRO A 41 0.48 -9.00 -10.18
N LYS A 42 -0.45 -9.07 -11.15
CA LYS A 42 -0.90 -7.90 -11.95
C LYS A 42 -1.71 -6.89 -11.13
N HIS A 43 -2.35 -7.32 -10.04
CA HIS A 43 -3.19 -6.48 -9.18
C HIS A 43 -2.41 -5.84 -8.01
N LYS A 44 -1.14 -6.20 -7.80
CA LYS A 44 -0.34 -5.64 -6.70
C LYS A 44 -0.06 -4.15 -6.94
N GLN A 45 -0.50 -3.28 -6.03
CA GLN A 45 -0.34 -1.81 -6.13
C GLN A 45 0.34 -1.21 -4.89
N ARG A 46 0.97 -0.05 -5.05
CA ARG A 46 1.54 0.78 -3.99
C ARG A 46 1.08 2.22 -4.15
N GLN A 47 0.54 2.80 -3.08
CA GLN A 47 0.25 4.22 -3.00
C GLN A 47 1.54 5.00 -2.75
N GLY A 48 1.93 5.82 -3.72
CA GLY A 48 3.13 6.63 -3.67
C GLY A 48 3.34 7.44 -4.94
#